data_AF-A0A3D0P225-F1
#
_entry.id   AF-A0A3D0P225-F1
#
_cell.length_a   1.000
_cell.length_b   1.000
_cell.length_c   1.000
_cell.angle_alpha   90.00
_cell.angle_beta   90.00
_cell.angle_gamma   90.00
#
_symmetry.space_group_name_H-M   'P 1'
#
loop_
_entity.id
_entity.type
_entity.pdbx_description
1 polymer ?
#
loop_
_entity_poly.entity_id
_entity_poly.type
_entity_poly.pdbx_seq_one_letter_code
_entity_poly.pdbx_strand_id
1 'polypeptide(L)' 'DHIKAYWVMLGKATAQTALHFGANDLDGTITDGGELTHAYAAEGEVKMTKAEIITMIQNAGFEAVERDTVYNRVVEAAV' A
#
# COMPACT_ATOMS: atom_id res chain seq x y z
N ASP A 1 16.03 1.76 -8.36
CA ASP A 1 14.76 2.44 -8.69
C ASP A 1 13.60 1.76 -7.99
N HIS A 2 12.65 2.56 -7.52
CA HIS A 2 11.42 2.09 -6.88
C HIS A 2 10.24 2.73 -7.59
N ILE A 3 9.31 1.90 -8.05
CA ILE A 3 8.11 2.34 -8.77
C ILE A 3 6.93 2.17 -7.83
N LYS A 4 6.31 3.29 -7.46
CA LYS A 4 5.19 3.35 -6.54
C LYS A 4 3.87 3.08 -7.26
N ALA A 5 3.06 2.19 -6.70
CA ALA A 5 1.65 2.02 -7.02
C ALA A 5 0.81 2.58 -5.87
N TYR A 6 0.41 3.86 -5.99
CA TYR A 6 -0.41 4.52 -4.97
C TYR A 6 -1.89 4.21 -5.21
N TRP A 7 -2.47 3.34 -4.38
CA TRP A 7 -3.80 2.78 -4.65
C TRP A 7 -4.93 3.81 -4.57
N VAL A 8 -4.74 4.90 -3.82
CA VAL A 8 -5.76 5.95 -3.66
C VAL A 8 -6.03 6.63 -5.01
N MET A 9 -4.98 6.84 -5.82
CA MET A 9 -5.13 7.41 -7.17
C MET A 9 -5.44 6.37 -8.24
N LEU A 10 -4.87 5.16 -8.13
CA LEU A 10 -4.99 4.13 -9.17
C LEU A 10 -6.26 3.26 -9.02
N GLY A 11 -6.81 3.20 -7.82
CA GLY A 11 -7.72 2.15 -7.39
C GLY A 11 -6.99 0.84 -7.02
N LYS A 12 -7.61 0.04 -6.14
CA LYS A 12 -7.03 -1.21 -5.62
C LYS A 12 -6.65 -2.18 -6.76
N ALA A 13 -7.58 -2.52 -7.66
CA ALA A 13 -7.32 -3.49 -8.74
C ALA A 13 -6.14 -3.10 -9.65
N THR A 14 -6.07 -1.82 -10.05
CA THR A 14 -4.97 -1.31 -10.88
C THR A 14 -3.64 -1.33 -10.13
N ALA A 15 -3.63 -0.93 -8.86
CA ALA A 15 -2.42 -0.94 -8.06
C ALA A 15 -1.89 -2.37 -7.82
N GLN A 16 -2.78 -3.36 -7.66
CA GLN A 16 -2.40 -4.78 -7.61
C GLN A 16 -1.80 -5.24 -8.93
N THR A 17 -2.45 -4.90 -10.05
CA THR A 17 -1.99 -5.25 -11.40
C THR A 17 -0.60 -4.68 -11.66
N ALA A 18 -0.34 -3.43 -11.25
CA ALA A 18 0.94 -2.74 -11.44
C ALA A 18 2.15 -3.49 -10.86
N LEU A 19 1.96 -4.34 -9.84
CA LEU A 19 3.02 -5.19 -9.27
C LEU A 19 3.62 -6.15 -10.32
N HIS A 20 2.83 -6.58 -11.30
CA HIS A 20 3.31 -7.40 -12.41
C HIS A 20 3.95 -6.60 -13.55
N PHE A 21 3.89 -5.26 -13.51
CA PHE A 21 4.38 -4.36 -14.55
C PHE A 21 5.50 -3.43 -14.04
N GLY A 22 6.20 -3.82 -12.97
CA GLY A 22 7.41 -3.17 -12.49
C GLY A 22 7.24 -2.35 -11.21
N ALA A 23 6.01 -2.17 -10.70
CA ALA A 23 5.82 -1.58 -9.38
C ALA A 23 6.34 -2.51 -8.28
N ASN A 24 7.05 -1.94 -7.31
CA ASN A 24 7.58 -2.68 -6.15
C ASN A 24 7.28 -1.99 -4.81
N ASP A 25 6.48 -0.91 -4.83
CA ASP A 25 6.08 -0.14 -3.66
C ASP A 25 4.57 0.13 -3.70
N LEU A 26 3.77 -0.72 -3.06
CA LEU A 26 2.34 -0.52 -2.89
C LEU A 26 2.11 0.36 -1.65
N ASP A 27 1.56 1.56 -1.84
CA ASP A 27 1.53 2.60 -0.80
C ASP A 27 0.15 3.24 -0.63
N GLY A 28 -0.11 3.80 0.55
CA GLY A 28 -1.27 4.62 0.87
C GLY A 28 -2.09 4.14 2.08
N THR A 29 -1.48 3.84 3.22
CA THR A 29 -2.27 3.55 4.42
C THR A 29 -3.12 4.78 4.80
N ILE A 30 -4.44 4.62 4.82
CA ILE A 30 -5.37 5.64 5.31
C ILE A 30 -6.11 5.05 6.51
N THR A 31 -5.92 5.69 7.67
CA THR A 31 -6.63 5.38 8.91
C THR A 31 -7.90 6.20 9.03
N ASP A 32 -8.97 5.59 9.53
CA ASP A 32 -10.25 6.27 9.76
C ASP A 32 -10.06 7.53 10.63
N GLY A 33 -10.74 8.62 10.23
CA GLY A 33 -10.70 9.91 10.93
C GLY A 33 -9.46 10.76 10.67
N GLY A 34 -8.52 10.32 9.81
CA GLY A 34 -7.35 11.11 9.42
C GLY A 34 -7.66 12.25 8.44
N GLU A 35 -6.71 13.17 8.25
CA GLU A 35 -6.84 14.26 7.28
C GLU A 35 -7.08 13.76 5.85
N LEU A 36 -6.40 12.67 5.46
CA LEU A 36 -6.54 12.05 4.15
C LEU A 36 -7.95 11.48 3.92
N THR A 37 -8.58 10.91 4.96
CA THR A 37 -9.96 10.41 4.86
C THR A 37 -10.93 11.52 4.47
N HIS A 38 -10.77 12.71 5.04
CA HIS A 38 -11.61 13.87 4.72
C HIS A 38 -11.31 14.43 3.33
N ALA A 39 -10.03 14.49 2.96
CA ALA A 39 -9.60 14.98 1.65
C ALA A 39 -10.15 14.13 0.49
N TYR A 40 -10.30 12.83 0.70
CA TYR A 40 -10.81 11.89 -0.31
C TYR A 40 -12.26 11.44 -0.07
N ALA A 41 -12.98 12.01 0.90
CA ALA A 41 -14.32 11.59 1.28
C ALA A 41 -15.35 11.67 0.14
N ALA A 42 -15.13 12.56 -0.84
CA ALA A 42 -15.99 12.67 -2.02
C ALA A 42 -15.95 11.43 -2.94
N GLU A 43 -14.91 10.60 -2.82
CA GLU A 43 -14.72 9.38 -3.62
C GLU A 43 -15.26 8.11 -2.95
N GLY A 44 -15.91 8.23 -1.79
CA GLY A 44 -16.52 7.13 -1.05
C GLY A 44 -15.67 6.64 0.14
N GLU A 45 -15.76 5.35 0.48
CA GLU A 45 -15.01 4.78 1.60
C GLU A 45 -13.53 4.57 1.21
N VAL A 46 -12.71 5.61 1.42
CA VAL A 46 -11.29 5.62 1.08
C VAL A 46 -10.47 5.13 2.27
N LYS A 47 -10.53 3.83 2.53
CA LYS A 47 -9.75 3.17 3.58
C LYS A 47 -8.99 1.94 3.07
N MET A 48 -7.78 1.79 3.58
CA MET A 48 -7.06 0.53 3.52
C MET A 48 -6.06 0.44 4.68
N THR A 49 -6.24 -0.60 5.49
CA THR A 49 -5.39 -0.96 6.61
C THR A 49 -4.10 -1.63 6.13
N LYS A 50 -3.08 -1.69 7.01
CA LYS A 50 -1.84 -2.44 6.75
C LYS A 50 -2.12 -3.91 6.41
N ALA A 51 -3.06 -4.55 7.09
CA ALA A 51 -3.42 -5.95 6.85
C ALA A 51 -4.02 -6.19 5.45
N GLU A 52 -4.83 -5.24 4.97
CA GLU A 52 -5.39 -5.30 3.62
C GLU A 52 -4.31 -5.09 2.54
N ILE A 53 -3.35 -4.18 2.75
CA ILE A 53 -2.19 -4.01 1.87
C ILE A 53 -1.40 -5.31 1.78
N ILE A 54 -1.09 -5.92 2.92
CA ILE A 54 -0.36 -7.21 2.99
C ILE A 54 -1.12 -8.28 2.18
N THR A 55 -2.41 -8.43 2.43
CA THR A 55 -3.27 -9.41 1.75
C THR A 55 -3.30 -9.16 0.24
N MET A 56 -3.37 -7.90 -0.18
CA MET A 56 -3.40 -7.50 -1.59
C MET A 56 -2.09 -7.84 -2.32
N ILE A 57 -0.93 -7.61 -1.69
CA ILE A 57 0.38 -7.99 -2.23
C ILE A 57 0.51 -9.51 -2.33
N GLN A 58 0.11 -10.23 -1.27
CA GLN A 58 0.17 -11.69 -1.23
C GLN A 58 -0.76 -12.36 -2.24
N ASN A 59 -1.96 -11.84 -2.44
CA ASN A 59 -2.89 -12.33 -3.45
C ASN A 59 -2.40 -12.11 -4.88
N ALA A 60 -1.48 -11.15 -5.11
CA ALA A 60 -0.78 -10.99 -6.38
C ALA A 60 0.43 -11.93 -6.54
N GLY A 61 0.72 -12.78 -5.55
CA GLY A 61 1.81 -13.75 -5.58
C GLY A 61 3.18 -13.20 -5.16
N PHE A 62 3.23 -12.04 -4.48
CA PHE A 62 4.46 -11.42 -4.00
C PHE A 62 4.60 -11.49 -2.47
N GLU A 63 5.84 -11.35 -1.98
CA GLU A 63 6.12 -11.19 -0.54
C GLU A 63 5.83 -9.75 -0.11
N ALA A 64 4.96 -9.56 0.89
CA ALA A 64 4.75 -8.26 1.51
C ALA A 64 5.91 -7.94 2.46
N VAL A 65 6.65 -6.85 2.18
CA VAL A 65 7.80 -6.41 2.96
C VAL A 65 7.56 -4.98 3.45
N GLU A 66 7.62 -4.80 4.76
CA GLU A 66 7.64 -3.46 5.35
C GLU A 66 9.03 -2.84 5.18
N ARG A 67 9.07 -1.56 4.80
CA ARG A 67 10.31 -0.84 4.49
C ARG A 67 10.48 0.42 5.32
N ASP A 68 11.73 0.80 5.54
CA ASP A 68 12.07 2.13 6.04
C ASP A 68 11.98 3.20 4.93
N THR A 69 12.42 4.42 5.24
CA THR A 69 12.38 5.58 4.31
C THR A 69 13.38 5.47 3.15
N VAL A 70 14.35 4.56 3.24
CA VAL A 70 15.39 4.32 2.22
C VAL A 70 15.31 2.89 1.65
N TYR A 71 14.16 2.22 1.80
CA TYR A 71 13.82 0.92 1.21
C TYR A 71 14.55 -0.31 1.80
N ASN A 72 15.13 -0.21 3.00
CA ASN A 72 15.56 -1.41 3.70
C ASN A 72 14.36 -2.14 4.31
N ARG A 73 14.41 -3.48 4.32
CA ARG A 73 13.44 -4.30 5.06
C ARG A 73 13.50 -3.95 6.55
N VAL A 74 12.34 -3.67 7.14
CA VAL A 74 12.21 -3.58 8.60
C VAL A 74 12.27 -4.98 9.18
N VAL A 75 13.21 -5.21 10.08
CA VAL A 75 13.27 -6.40 10.93
C VAL A 75 12.81 -5.98 12.32
N GLU A 76 11.74 -6.57 12.84
CA GLU A 76 11.42 -6.44 14.26
C GLU A 76 12.60 -6.99 15.06
N ALA A 77 13.15 -6.18 15.96
CA ALA A 77 14.15 -6.65 16.89
C ALA A 77 13.51 -7.75 17.76
N ALA A 78 14.14 -8.91 17.84
CA ALA A 78 13.73 -9.95 18.77
C ALA A 78 13.70 -9.35 20.18
N VAL A 79 12.52 -9.33 20.79
CA VAL A 79 12.30 -8.93 22.19
C VAL A 79 12.76 -10.05 23.10
#